data_AF-A0A2V2AD50-F1
#
_entry.id   AF-A0A2V2AD50-F1
#
_cell.length_a   1.000
_cell.length_b   1.000
_cell.length_c   1.000
_cell.angle_alpha   90.00
_cell.angle_beta   90.00
_cell.angle_gamma   90.00
#
_symmetry.space_group_name_H-M   'P 1'
#
loop_
_entity.id
_entity.type
_entity.pdbx_description
1 polymer ?
#
loop_
_entity_poly.entity_id
_entity_poly.type
_entity_poly.pdbx_seq_one_letter_code
_entity_poly.pdbx_strand_id
1 'polypeptide(L)'
;MSENEKTLSSEPILIDDAHMEQFTNDQLAYKAWTGVDLAQEILFDDESCAESLDDAKFEIAHACVALRVLLRRLTGMDPDALRKVVMQVRLEKLVLEPNVEQLPAWETVQ
;
A
#
# COMPACT_ATOMS: atom_id res chain seq x y z
N MET A 1 42.94 27.30 -6.24
CA MET A 1 42.06 26.35 -5.54
C MET A 1 40.72 27.04 -5.43
N SER A 2 39.79 26.76 -6.34
CA SER A 2 38.44 27.33 -6.30
C SER A 2 37.44 26.21 -6.53
N GLU A 3 36.75 25.91 -5.44
CA GLU A 3 35.31 25.63 -5.32
C GLU A 3 34.64 24.97 -6.53
N ASN A 4 34.41 23.67 -6.40
CA ASN A 4 33.53 22.92 -7.28
C ASN A 4 32.11 23.05 -6.71
N GLU A 5 31.38 24.08 -7.13
CA GLU A 5 29.93 24.19 -6.90
C GLU A 5 29.25 23.01 -7.59
N LYS A 6 28.89 22.01 -6.77
CA LYS A 6 28.09 20.87 -7.19
C LYS A 6 26.67 21.38 -7.43
N THR A 7 26.37 21.74 -8.67
CA THR A 7 25.01 22.03 -9.13
C THR A 7 24.10 20.88 -8.74
N LEU A 8 23.19 21.15 -7.79
CA LEU A 8 22.07 20.28 -7.47
C LEU A 8 21.19 20.23 -8.72
N SER A 9 21.30 19.15 -9.49
CA SER A 9 20.40 18.90 -10.63
C SER A 9 18.97 18.85 -10.09
N SER A 10 18.18 19.88 -10.42
CA SER A 10 16.74 19.96 -10.14
C SER A 10 15.96 19.16 -11.19
N GLU A 11 16.43 17.95 -11.50
CA GLU A 11 15.64 17.03 -12.32
C GLU A 11 14.41 16.58 -11.51
N PRO A 12 13.20 16.64 -12.09
CA PRO A 12 12.02 16.16 -11.41
C PRO A 12 12.20 14.68 -11.08
N ILE A 13 12.13 14.34 -9.79
CA ILE A 13 12.24 12.96 -9.33
C ILE A 13 10.98 12.24 -9.77
N LEU A 14 11.11 11.36 -10.76
CA LEU A 14 10.05 10.43 -11.11
C LEU A 14 9.93 9.39 -10.00
N ILE A 15 8.78 9.37 -9.32
CA ILE A 15 8.50 8.39 -8.28
C ILE A 15 8.04 7.10 -8.97
N ASP A 16 8.97 6.18 -9.18
CA ASP A 16 8.73 4.87 -9.77
C ASP A 16 9.41 3.75 -8.96
N ASP A 17 9.17 2.50 -9.39
CA ASP A 17 9.78 1.32 -8.77
C ASP A 17 11.32 1.44 -8.73
N ALA A 18 11.95 1.97 -9.78
CA ALA A 18 13.41 2.05 -9.87
C ALA A 18 14.00 3.04 -8.86
N HIS A 19 13.34 4.19 -8.66
CA HIS A 19 13.67 5.12 -7.60
C HIS A 19 13.57 4.45 -6.22
N MET A 20 12.52 3.66 -5.99
CA MET A 20 12.29 3.02 -4.69
C MET A 20 13.25 1.85 -4.40
N GLU A 21 13.80 1.20 -5.43
CA GLU A 21 14.73 0.09 -5.26
C GLU A 21 16.04 0.48 -4.56
N GLN A 22 16.39 1.76 -4.47
CA GLN A 22 17.59 2.19 -3.74
C GLN A 22 17.43 2.11 -2.20
N PHE A 23 16.20 2.04 -1.70
CA PHE A 23 15.93 2.01 -0.26
C PHE A 23 15.96 0.59 0.30
N THR A 24 16.35 0.45 1.57
CA THR A 24 16.27 -0.81 2.33
C THR A 24 14.81 -1.16 2.66
N ASN A 25 14.54 -2.41 3.06
CA ASN A 25 13.19 -2.84 3.40
C ASN A 25 12.58 -2.03 4.56
N ASP A 26 13.37 -1.71 5.58
CA ASP A 26 12.92 -0.89 6.73
C ASP A 26 12.61 0.55 6.29
N GLN A 27 13.43 1.12 5.40
CA GLN A 27 13.17 2.45 4.84
C GLN A 27 11.92 2.47 3.95
N LEU A 28 11.67 1.42 3.17
CA LEU A 28 10.45 1.27 2.38
C LEU A 28 9.22 1.14 3.27
N ALA A 29 9.30 0.32 4.33
CA ALA A 29 8.23 0.17 5.31
C ALA A 29 7.92 1.49 6.03
N TYR A 30 8.97 2.21 6.46
CA TYR A 30 8.81 3.51 7.10
C TYR A 30 8.20 4.54 6.16
N LYS A 31 8.71 4.67 4.92
CA LYS A 31 8.16 5.58 3.90
C LYS A 31 6.69 5.27 3.58
N ALA A 32 6.35 4.00 3.46
CA ALA A 32 4.98 3.56 3.26
C ALA A 32 4.07 3.95 4.42
N TRP A 33 4.49 3.66 5.65
CA TRP A 33 3.71 3.95 6.84
C TRP A 33 3.51 5.46 7.03
N THR A 34 4.60 6.24 7.03
CA THR A 34 4.52 7.69 7.28
C THR A 34 3.72 8.44 6.21
N GLY A 35 3.80 8.02 4.94
CA GLY A 35 3.03 8.65 3.86
C GLY A 35 1.53 8.35 3.96
N VAL A 36 1.17 7.13 4.38
CA VAL A 36 -0.24 6.78 4.66
C VAL A 36 -0.75 7.52 5.89
N ASP A 37 0.06 7.62 6.95
CA ASP A 37 -0.28 8.31 8.20
C ASP A 37 -0.60 9.79 7.95
N LEU A 38 0.31 10.51 7.30
CA LEU A 38 0.11 11.91 6.93
C LEU A 38 -1.10 12.11 6.01
N ALA A 39 -1.27 11.25 5.00
CA ALA A 39 -2.42 11.35 4.13
C ALA A 39 -3.75 11.08 4.86
N GLN A 40 -3.77 10.21 5.86
CA GLN A 40 -4.94 10.01 6.70
C GLN A 40 -5.24 11.24 7.54
N GLU A 41 -4.24 11.85 8.17
CA GLU A 41 -4.42 13.09 8.93
C GLU A 41 -5.10 14.17 8.07
N ILE A 42 -4.63 14.35 6.84
CA ILE A 42 -5.22 15.33 5.92
C ILE A 42 -6.63 14.92 5.47
N LEU A 43 -6.83 13.65 5.05
CA LEU A 43 -8.10 13.20 4.49
C LEU A 43 -9.25 13.17 5.52
N PHE A 44 -8.91 13.06 6.81
CA PHE A 44 -9.88 13.03 7.90
C PHE A 44 -9.98 14.37 8.66
N ASP A 45 -9.24 15.39 8.24
CA ASP A 45 -9.40 16.75 8.74
C ASP A 45 -10.48 17.50 7.93
N ASP A 46 -11.55 17.92 8.61
CA ASP A 46 -12.67 18.67 8.02
C ASP A 46 -12.24 20.09 7.58
N GLU A 47 -11.11 20.59 8.07
CA GLU A 47 -10.55 21.90 7.70
C GLU A 47 -9.57 21.85 6.51
N SER A 48 -9.32 20.66 5.96
CA SER A 48 -8.41 20.47 4.82
C SER A 48 -8.82 21.27 3.58
N CYS A 49 -7.85 21.93 2.97
CA CYS A 49 -8.02 22.69 1.73
C CYS A 49 -7.63 21.85 0.50
N ALA A 50 -7.87 22.40 -0.69
CA ALA A 50 -7.53 21.70 -1.95
C ALA A 50 -6.03 21.39 -2.07
N GLU A 51 -5.16 22.28 -1.58
CA GLU A 51 -3.70 22.10 -1.62
C GLU A 51 -3.26 20.93 -0.71
N SER A 52 -3.78 20.86 0.53
CA SER A 52 -3.46 19.74 1.42
C SER A 52 -3.96 18.41 0.84
N LEU A 53 -5.13 18.39 0.20
CA LEU A 53 -5.63 17.20 -0.49
C LEU A 53 -4.74 16.75 -1.66
N ASP A 54 -4.09 17.67 -2.36
CA ASP A 54 -3.12 17.32 -3.41
C ASP A 54 -1.83 16.75 -2.81
N ASP A 55 -1.36 17.29 -1.68
CA ASP A 55 -0.24 16.71 -0.91
C ASP A 55 -0.58 15.28 -0.43
N ALA A 56 -1.80 15.07 0.08
CA ALA A 56 -2.24 13.73 0.50
C ALA A 56 -2.25 12.73 -0.65
N LYS A 57 -2.69 13.14 -1.86
CA LYS A 57 -2.64 12.28 -3.06
C LYS A 57 -1.19 11.92 -3.41
N PHE A 58 -0.29 12.90 -3.33
CA PHE A 58 1.12 12.69 -3.61
C PHE A 58 1.76 11.70 -2.62
N GLU A 59 1.50 11.88 -1.33
CA GLU A 59 2.01 10.99 -0.27
C GLU A 59 1.46 9.58 -0.40
N ILE A 60 0.17 9.41 -0.71
CA ILE A 60 -0.44 8.10 -0.98
C ILE A 60 0.23 7.43 -2.18
N ALA A 61 0.44 8.16 -3.27
CA ALA A 61 1.08 7.62 -4.45
C ALA A 61 2.50 7.12 -4.12
N HIS A 62 3.28 7.94 -3.42
CA HIS A 62 4.64 7.61 -3.02
C HIS A 62 4.69 6.40 -2.05
N ALA A 63 3.79 6.36 -1.06
CA ALA A 63 3.65 5.21 -0.16
C ALA A 63 3.26 3.93 -0.90
N CYS A 64 2.39 4.01 -1.91
CA CYS A 64 1.99 2.86 -2.72
C CYS A 64 3.15 2.28 -3.52
N VAL A 65 4.00 3.12 -4.14
CA VAL A 65 5.19 2.62 -4.86
C VAL A 65 6.18 1.96 -3.89
N ALA A 66 6.41 2.56 -2.71
CA ALA A 66 7.25 1.97 -1.68
C ALA A 66 6.73 0.58 -1.23
N LEU A 67 5.42 0.45 -1.00
CA LEU A 67 4.77 -0.83 -0.68
C LEU A 67 4.88 -1.85 -1.80
N ARG A 68 4.71 -1.45 -3.07
CA ARG A 68 4.85 -2.35 -4.22
C ARG A 68 6.24 -2.99 -4.25
N VAL A 69 7.29 -2.18 -4.12
CA VAL A 69 8.68 -2.68 -4.10
C VAL A 69 8.90 -3.57 -2.90
N LEU A 70 8.44 -3.17 -1.71
CA LEU A 70 8.58 -3.99 -0.50
C LEU A 70 7.87 -5.34 -0.63
N LEU A 71 6.61 -5.36 -1.10
CA LEU A 71 5.84 -6.59 -1.31
C LEU A 71 6.52 -7.51 -2.32
N ARG A 72 7.03 -6.95 -3.43
CA ARG A 72 7.79 -7.72 -4.42
C ARG A 72 9.02 -8.38 -3.80
N ARG A 73 9.78 -7.65 -2.98
CA ARG A 73 10.97 -8.18 -2.29
C ARG A 73 10.64 -9.27 -1.27
N LEU A 74 9.56 -9.09 -0.50
CA LEU A 74 9.18 -10.03 0.56
C LEU A 74 8.54 -11.32 0.02
N THR A 75 7.81 -11.23 -1.09
CA THR A 75 7.02 -12.35 -1.61
C THR A 75 7.62 -12.98 -2.87
N GLY A 76 8.52 -12.28 -3.56
CA GLY A 76 8.99 -12.65 -4.89
C GLY A 76 7.93 -12.54 -5.99
N MET A 77 6.74 -12.02 -5.67
CA MET A 77 5.62 -11.90 -6.61
C MET A 77 5.46 -10.46 -7.10
N ASP A 78 4.97 -10.31 -8.32
CA ASP A 78 4.42 -9.04 -8.76
C ASP A 78 3.24 -8.62 -7.84
N PRO A 79 3.19 -7.37 -7.34
CA PRO A 79 2.16 -6.92 -6.41
C PRO A 79 0.73 -7.04 -6.94
N ASP A 80 0.50 -6.88 -8.24
CA ASP A 80 -0.84 -6.99 -8.83
C ASP A 80 -1.26 -8.46 -8.96
N ALA A 81 -0.31 -9.35 -9.26
CA ALA A 81 -0.53 -10.79 -9.17
C ALA A 81 -0.82 -11.23 -7.72
N LEU A 82 -0.05 -10.74 -6.75
CA LEU A 82 -0.27 -11.01 -5.32
C LEU A 82 -1.67 -10.57 -4.88
N ARG A 83 -2.11 -9.36 -5.29
CA ARG A 83 -3.45 -8.86 -4.99
C ARG A 83 -4.54 -9.81 -5.47
N LYS A 84 -4.42 -10.33 -6.70
CA LYS A 84 -5.39 -11.28 -7.26
C LYS A 84 -5.43 -12.58 -6.46
N VAL A 85 -4.28 -13.13 -6.07
CA VAL A 85 -4.20 -14.35 -5.26
C VAL A 85 -4.85 -14.14 -3.89
N VAL A 86 -4.54 -13.04 -3.21
CA VAL A 86 -5.13 -12.71 -1.90
C VAL A 86 -6.65 -12.53 -2.00
N MET A 87 -7.13 -11.85 -3.05
CA MET A 87 -8.57 -11.68 -3.28
C MET A 87 -9.26 -13.01 -3.59
N GLN A 88 -8.64 -13.88 -4.38
CA GLN A 88 -9.17 -15.21 -4.70
C GLN A 88 -9.33 -16.07 -3.43
N VAL A 89 -8.29 -16.14 -2.59
CA VAL A 89 -8.34 -16.86 -1.31
C VAL A 89 -9.44 -16.29 -0.40
N ARG A 90 -9.62 -14.97 -0.39
CA ARG A 90 -10.69 -14.32 0.40
C ARG A 90 -12.09 -14.64 -0.13
N LEU A 91 -12.26 -14.67 -1.45
CA LEU A 91 -13.53 -15.04 -2.09
C LEU A 91 -13.87 -16.50 -1.81
N GLU A 92 -12.90 -17.40 -1.92
CA GLU A 92 -13.08 -18.83 -1.64
C GLU A 92 -13.55 -19.07 -0.21
N LYS A 93 -12.97 -18.37 0.78
CA LYS A 93 -13.45 -18.43 2.16
C LYS A 93 -14.92 -18.00 2.27
N LEU A 94 -15.31 -16.90 1.64
CA LEU A 94 -16.69 -16.40 1.71
C LEU A 94 -17.71 -17.31 0.99
N VAL A 95 -17.31 -18.00 -0.07
CA VAL A 95 -18.19 -18.87 -0.86
C VAL A 95 -18.27 -20.29 -0.29
N LEU A 96 -17.18 -20.77 0.31
CA LEU A 96 -17.06 -22.13 0.83
C LEU A 96 -17.32 -22.21 2.35
N GLU A 97 -17.34 -21.09 3.08
CA GLU A 97 -17.89 -21.07 4.44
C GLU A 97 -19.39 -21.37 4.34
N PRO A 98 -19.83 -22.54 4.79
CA PRO A 98 -21.21 -22.90 4.60
C PRO A 98 -21.99 -22.11 5.66
N ASN A 99 -22.96 -21.30 5.22
CA ASN A 99 -23.98 -20.70 6.08
C ASN A 99 -24.92 -21.83 6.53
N VAL A 100 -24.39 -22.80 7.28
CA VAL A 100 -25.16 -23.86 7.89
C VAL A 100 -25.66 -23.27 9.19
N GLU A 101 -26.86 -22.68 9.15
CA GLU A 101 -27.77 -22.89 10.26
C GLU A 101 -27.90 -24.41 10.40
N GLN A 102 -27.08 -24.99 11.26
CA GLN A 102 -27.22 -26.39 11.64
C GLN A 102 -28.57 -26.48 12.35
N LEU A 103 -29.61 -26.84 11.60
CA LEU A 103 -30.86 -27.27 12.19
C LEU A 103 -30.52 -28.40 13.17
N PRO A 104 -30.80 -28.21 14.47
CA PRO A 104 -30.36 -29.15 15.48
C PRO A 104 -30.98 -30.53 15.20
N ALA A 105 -30.14 -31.56 15.26
CA ALA A 105 -30.38 -32.92 14.76
C ALA A 105 -31.45 -33.74 15.53
N TRP A 106 -32.48 -33.10 16.10
CA TRP A 106 -33.55 -33.78 16.85
C TRP A 106 -34.84 -34.00 16.05
N GLU A 107 -34.93 -33.53 14.80
CA GLU A 107 -36.14 -33.71 13.97
C GLU A 107 -36.20 -35.05 13.19
N THR A 108 -35.21 -35.94 13.29
CA THR A 108 -35.21 -37.25 12.61
C THR A 108 -35.60 -38.43 13.49
N VAL A 109 -36.42 -38.21 14.52
CA VAL A 109 -37.07 -39.32 15.25
C VAL A 109 -38.58 -39.13 15.23
N GLN A 110 -39.23 -39.59 14.16
CA GLN A 110 -40.58 -40.17 14.19
C GLN A 110 -40.68 -41.29 13.16
#